data_AF-A0A853X9Y4-F1
#
_entry.id   AF-A0A853X9Y4-F1
#
_cell.length_a   1.000
_cell.length_b   1.000
_cell.length_c   1.000
_cell.angle_alpha   90.00
_cell.angle_beta   90.00
_cell.angle_gamma   90.00
#
_symmetry.space_group_name_H-M   'P 1'
#
loop_
_entity.id
_entity.type
_entity.pdbx_description
1 polymer ?
#
loop_
_entity_poly.entity_id
_entity_poly.type
_entity_poly.pdbx_seq_one_letter_code
_entity_poly.pdbx_strand_id
1 'polypeptide(L)'
;MHDKKYHLTGDKLRLIRVFANITQKQLAKLLGIESRSISTWENGRYNPNAESAAKVVSFVGEETFQRIEAILYDLDNVEMMDKLRTKVNNRL
;
A
#
# COMPACT_ATOMS: atom_id res chain seq x y z
N MET A 1 19.03 6.26 15.71
CA MET A 1 18.31 5.34 14.81
C MET A 1 17.85 6.18 13.64
N HIS A 2 18.23 5.83 12.41
CA HIS A 2 18.04 6.68 11.25
C HIS A 2 16.56 6.96 11.01
N ASP A 3 16.23 8.25 10.93
CA ASP A 3 14.89 8.82 10.74
C ASP A 3 14.42 8.61 9.28
N LYS A 4 14.50 7.37 8.79
CA LYS A 4 14.15 7.03 7.41
C LYS A 4 12.64 7.08 7.28
N LYS A 5 12.13 8.21 6.80
CA LYS A 5 10.71 8.45 6.60
C LYS A 5 10.22 7.68 5.37
N TYR A 6 9.77 6.44 5.58
CA TYR A 6 9.12 5.67 4.53
C TYR A 6 7.81 6.32 4.13
N HIS A 7 7.66 6.65 2.84
CA HIS A 7 6.40 7.09 2.29
C HIS A 7 5.53 5.88 1.95
N LEU A 8 4.60 5.54 2.85
CA LEU A 8 3.65 4.46 2.64
C LEU A 8 2.27 5.03 2.30
N THR A 9 1.84 4.85 1.05
CA THR A 9 0.48 5.15 0.61
C THR A 9 -0.46 3.97 0.85
N GLY A 10 -1.77 4.25 0.88
CA GLY A 10 -2.81 3.23 0.95
C GLY A 10 -2.76 2.23 -0.21
N ASP A 11 -2.48 2.71 -1.43
CA ASP A 11 -2.38 1.86 -2.62
C ASP A 11 -1.16 0.95 -2.58
N LYS A 12 -0.02 1.46 -2.13
CA LYS A 12 1.18 0.64 -1.92
C LYS A 12 0.93 -0.44 -0.86
N LEU A 13 0.28 -0.09 0.25
CA LEU A 13 -0.11 -1.05 1.28
C LEU A 13 -1.04 -2.14 0.72
N ARG A 14 -2.05 -1.75 -0.05
CA ARG A 14 -2.97 -2.68 -0.72
C ARG A 14 -2.22 -3.61 -1.67
N LEU A 15 -1.27 -3.08 -2.44
CA LEU A 15 -0.48 -3.86 -3.38
C LEU A 15 0.40 -4.90 -2.66
N ILE A 16 1.10 -4.50 -1.59
CA ILE A 16 1.85 -5.42 -0.70
C ILE A 16 0.92 -6.54 -0.21
N ARG A 17 -0.27 -6.17 0.28
CA ARG A 17 -1.25 -7.13 0.80
C ARG A 17 -1.73 -8.13 -0.26
N VAL A 18 -2.01 -7.64 -1.47
CA VAL A 18 -2.49 -8.47 -2.60
C VAL A 18 -1.39 -9.40 -3.08
N PHE A 19 -0.14 -8.92 -3.22
CA PHE A 19 1.00 -9.77 -3.58
C PHE A 19 1.30 -10.83 -2.52
N ALA A 20 1.10 -10.51 -1.25
CA ALA A 20 1.20 -11.50 -0.17
C ALA A 20 -0.02 -12.45 -0.08
N ASN A 21 -1.06 -12.24 -0.89
CA ASN A 21 -2.29 -13.03 -0.91
C ASN A 21 -2.96 -13.20 0.47
N ILE A 22 -3.09 -12.10 1.21
CA ILE A 22 -3.69 -12.08 2.55
C ILE A 22 -4.81 -11.05 2.68
N THR A 23 -5.66 -11.24 3.68
CA THR A 23 -6.74 -10.32 4.05
C THR A 23 -6.20 -9.12 4.85
N GLN A 24 -6.96 -8.02 4.91
CA GLN A 24 -6.62 -6.87 5.76
C GLN A 24 -6.46 -7.26 7.22
N LYS A 25 -7.29 -8.18 7.71
CA LYS A 25 -7.24 -8.70 9.10
C LYS A 25 -5.97 -9.51 9.37
N GLN A 26 -5.53 -10.33 8.41
CA GLN A 26 -4.27 -11.07 8.52
C GLN A 26 -3.07 -10.12 8.51
N LEU A 27 -3.07 -9.12 7.62
CA LEU A 27 -2.01 -8.11 7.58
C LEU A 27 -1.94 -7.31 8.88
N ALA A 28 -3.08 -6.86 9.40
CA ALA A 28 -3.19 -6.19 10.69
C ALA A 28 -2.57 -7.02 11.82
N LYS A 29 -2.90 -8.32 11.87
CA LYS A 29 -2.35 -9.27 12.86
C LYS A 29 -0.83 -9.43 12.71
N LEU A 30 -0.31 -9.56 11.48
CA LEU A 30 1.13 -9.70 11.22
C LEU A 30 1.92 -8.46 11.64
N LEU A 31 1.34 -7.27 11.47
CA LEU A 31 1.99 -6.01 11.79
C LEU A 31 1.78 -5.55 13.24
N GLY A 32 0.89 -6.20 14.00
CA GLY A 32 0.47 -5.72 15.32
C GLY A 32 -0.23 -4.35 15.25
N ILE A 33 -1.02 -4.12 14.18
CA ILE A 33 -1.75 -2.88 13.92
C ILE A 33 -3.25 -3.16 13.99
N GLU A 34 -4.06 -2.20 14.41
CA GLU A 34 -5.52 -2.35 14.38
C GLU A 34 -6.04 -2.55 12.95
N SER A 35 -6.96 -3.51 12.77
CA SER A 35 -7.55 -3.77 11.45
C SER A 35 -8.27 -2.56 10.86
N ARG A 36 -8.81 -1.67 11.72
CA ARG A 36 -9.43 -0.41 11.29
C ARG A 36 -8.42 0.49 10.59
N SER A 37 -7.19 0.58 11.11
CA SER A 37 -6.12 1.39 10.51
C SER A 37 -5.75 0.90 9.12
N ILE A 38 -5.60 -0.41 8.92
CA ILE A 38 -5.35 -0.97 7.58
C ILE A 38 -6.46 -0.57 6.59
N SER A 39 -7.72 -0.71 7.01
CA SER A 39 -8.86 -0.36 6.18
C SER A 39 -8.91 1.13 5.84
N THR A 40 -8.68 2.02 6.80
CA THR A 40 -8.72 3.46 6.55
C THR A 40 -7.55 3.94 5.69
N TRP A 41 -6.37 3.35 5.86
CA TRP A 41 -5.20 3.65 5.01
C TRP A 41 -5.42 3.19 3.57
N GLU A 42 -5.83 1.94 3.35
CA GLU A 42 -6.10 1.45 2.00
C GLU A 42 -7.21 2.25 1.30
N ASN A 43 -8.20 2.76 2.04
CA ASN A 43 -9.26 3.61 1.49
C ASN A 43 -8.89 5.09 1.37
N GLY A 44 -7.64 5.48 1.65
CA GLY A 44 -7.16 6.86 1.51
C GLY A 44 -7.77 7.85 2.51
N ARG A 45 -8.43 7.37 3.58
CA ARG A 45 -9.03 8.25 4.59
C ARG A 45 -8.00 8.85 5.54
N TYR A 46 -6.93 8.11 5.81
CA TYR A 46 -5.82 8.52 6.67
C TYR A 46 -4.50 7.95 6.13
N ASN A 47 -3.38 8.51 6.56
CA ASN A 47 -2.06 7.98 6.26
C ASN A 47 -1.43 7.31 7.49
N PRO A 48 -0.63 6.25 7.29
CA PRO A 48 0.16 5.65 8.37
C PRO A 48 1.22 6.63 8.88
N ASN A 49 1.49 6.58 10.19
CA ASN A 49 2.61 7.30 10.80
C ASN A 49 3.95 6.60 10.49
N ALA A 50 5.07 7.24 10.85
CA ALA A 50 6.41 6.72 10.58
C ALA A 50 6.65 5.34 11.21
N GLU A 51 6.17 5.10 12.43
CA GLU A 51 6.30 3.82 13.12
C GLU A 51 5.56 2.70 12.37
N SER A 52 4.32 2.96 11.95
CA SER A 52 3.50 2.00 11.21
C SER A 52 4.08 1.71 9.83
N ALA A 53 4.60 2.74 9.15
CA ALA A 53 5.30 2.56 7.89
C ALA A 53 6.57 1.70 8.06
N ALA A 54 7.34 1.91 9.14
CA ALA A 54 8.50 1.09 9.46
C ALA A 54 8.13 -0.38 9.72
N LYS A 55 7.00 -0.66 10.41
CA LYS A 55 6.49 -2.03 10.59
C LYS A 55 6.20 -2.72 9.26
N VAL A 56 5.58 -2.00 8.32
CA VAL A 56 5.30 -2.52 6.97
C VAL A 56 6.60 -2.80 6.22
N VAL A 57 7.58 -1.88 6.28
CA VAL A 57 8.88 -2.10 5.63
C VAL A 57 9.62 -3.29 6.24
N SER A 58 9.59 -3.44 7.56
CA SER A 58 10.18 -4.59 8.24
C SER A 58 9.53 -5.92 7.83
N PHE A 59 8.22 -5.92 7.55
CA PHE A 59 7.51 -7.13 7.10
C PHE A 59 7.88 -7.51 5.66
N VAL A 60 7.97 -6.53 4.75
CA VAL A 60 8.17 -6.79 3.31
C VAL A 60 9.65 -6.80 2.87
N GLY A 61 10.53 -6.16 3.63
CA GLY A 61 11.94 -5.93 3.31
C GLY A 61 12.16 -4.65 2.51
N GLU A 62 13.25 -3.93 2.78
CA GLU A 62 13.53 -2.62 2.15
C GLU A 62 13.63 -2.69 0.62
N GLU A 63 14.32 -3.69 0.07
CA GLU A 63 14.47 -3.84 -1.38
C GLU A 63 13.10 -4.06 -2.06
N THR A 64 12.31 -5.00 -1.53
CA THR A 64 10.96 -5.29 -2.03
C THR A 64 10.05 -4.07 -1.91
N PHE A 65 10.13 -3.34 -0.79
CA PHE A 65 9.37 -2.11 -0.59
C PHE A 65 9.67 -1.07 -1.68
N GLN A 66 10.94 -0.88 -2.02
CA GLN A 66 11.35 0.07 -3.08
C GLN A 66 10.89 -0.41 -4.46
N ARG A 67 11.01 -1.70 -4.77
CA ARG A 67 10.52 -2.25 -6.06
C ARG A 67 9.02 -2.08 -6.24
N ILE A 68 8.22 -2.33 -5.19
CA ILE A 68 6.77 -2.12 -5.26
C ILE A 68 6.43 -0.64 -5.48
N GLU A 69 7.23 0.28 -4.94
CA GLU A 69 7.07 1.72 -5.22
C GLU A 69 7.27 2.03 -6.70
N ALA A 70 8.34 1.51 -7.29
CA ALA A 70 8.63 1.69 -8.70
C ALA A 70 7.52 1.12 -9.59
N ILE A 71 6.98 -0.07 -9.26
CA ILE A 71 5.85 -0.66 -10.00
C ILE A 71 4.63 0.28 -9.93
N LEU A 72 4.28 0.80 -8.76
CA LEU A 72 3.07 1.62 -8.61
C LEU A 72 3.12 2.93 -9.43
N TYR A 73 4.31 3.52 -9.56
CA TYR A 73 4.50 4.81 -10.25
C TYR A 73 5.08 4.68 -11.66
N ASP A 74 5.18 3.46 -12.19
CA ASP A 74 5.58 3.24 -13.58
C ASP A 74 4.55 3.90 -14.52
N LEU A 75 5.04 4.63 -15.54
CA LEU A 75 4.21 5.43 -16.44
C LEU A 75 3.16 4.57 -17.15
N ASP A 76 3.54 3.37 -17.55
CA ASP A 76 2.67 2.40 -18.22
C ASP A 76 1.52 1.95 -17.30
N ASN A 77 1.78 1.82 -16.00
CA ASN A 77 0.76 1.45 -15.01
C ASN A 77 -0.21 2.60 -14.75
N VAL A 78 0.29 3.84 -14.71
CA VAL A 78 -0.57 5.04 -14.58
C VAL A 78 -1.52 5.15 -15.77
N GLU A 79 -1.01 4.99 -16.99
CA GLU A 79 -1.84 5.02 -18.21
C GLU A 79 -2.87 3.88 -18.23
N MET A 80 -2.47 2.66 -17.85
CA MET A 80 -3.40 1.53 -17.73
C MET A 80 -4.50 1.79 -16.69
N MET A 81 -4.15 2.34 -15.52
CA MET A 81 -5.10 2.67 -14.47
C MET A 81 -6.11 3.73 -14.93
N ASP A 82 -5.66 4.75 -15.66
CA ASP A 82 -6.55 5.80 -16.18
C ASP A 82 -7.52 5.27 -17.25
N LYS A 83 -7.03 4.40 -18.14
CA LYS A 83 -7.88 3.67 -19.11
C LYS A 83 -8.95 2.82 -18.41
N LEU A 84 -8.60 2.13 -17.33
CA LEU A 84 -9.56 1.34 -16.55
C LEU A 84 -10.60 2.21 -15.85
N ARG A 85 -10.18 3.31 -15.21
CA ARG A 85 -11.10 4.28 -14.57
C ARG A 85 -12.09 4.86 -15.58
N THR A 86 -11.61 5.25 -16.75
CA THR A 86 -12.44 5.77 -17.85
C THR A 86 -13.47 4.74 -18.30
N LYS A 87 -13.08 3.47 -18.48
CA LYS A 87 -14.03 2.40 -18.85
C LYS A 87 -15.11 2.15 -17.81
N VAL A 88 -14.78 2.25 -16.52
CA VAL A 88 -15.77 2.09 -15.43
C VAL A 88 -16.74 3.27 -15.40
N ASN A 89 -16.24 4.50 -15.46
CA ASN A 89 -17.07 5.71 -15.43
C ASN A 89 -17.99 5.84 -16.65
N ASN A 90 -17.63 5.27 -17.80
CA ASN A 90 -18.49 5.26 -18.99
C ASN A 90 -19.57 4.16 -18.95
N ARG A 91 -19.55 3.26 -17.96
CA ARG A 91 -20.51 2.15 -17.80
C ARG A 91 -21.46 2.34 -16.62
N LEU A 92 -21.18 3.33 -15.76
CA LEU A 92 -22.03 3.76 -14.64
C LEU A 92 -22.69 5.09 -15.01
#